data_AF-A0A6L5ZHT3-F1
#
_entry.id   AF-A0A6L5ZHT3-F1
#
_cell.length_a   1.000
_cell.length_b   1.000
_cell.length_c   1.000
_cell.angle_alpha   90.00
_cell.angle_beta   90.00
_cell.angle_gamma   90.00
#
_symmetry.space_group_name_H-M   'P 1'
#
loop_
_entity.id
_entity.type
_entity.pdbx_description
1 polymer ?
#
loop_
_entity_poly.entity_id
_entity_poly.type
_entity_poly.pdbx_seq_one_letter_code
_entity_poly.pdbx_strand_id
1 'polypeptide(L)'
;MTVAWGIAAWLSFAGFGIALSVIDIREHRLPNKLLAIAAIVGFAAVAASAFSSGEFGGLLRAVIGSLVIFGALLVVAVIAPTGLGMGDVKLGALTGLYLGWLGWSWLFWGTFIGFCLGAVWAVALIMLKRAQSSTPIAFGPFLILGVVVSALLAI
;
A
#
# COMPACT_ATOMS: atom_id res chain seq x y z
N MET A 1 -5.26 12.29 14.57
CA MET A 1 -3.77 12.23 14.55
C MET A 1 -3.23 13.55 15.10
N THR A 2 -2.36 13.56 16.10
CA THR A 2 -1.64 14.81 16.43
C THR A 2 -0.60 15.09 15.34
N VAL A 3 -0.25 16.36 15.12
CA VAL A 3 0.60 16.79 13.99
C VAL A 3 1.96 16.05 13.99
N ALA A 4 2.59 15.88 15.15
CA ALA A 4 3.89 15.23 15.26
C ALA A 4 3.86 13.73 14.88
N TRP A 5 2.90 12.97 15.41
CA TRP A 5 2.76 11.54 15.09
C TRP A 5 2.31 11.30 13.66
N GLY A 6 1.50 12.21 13.11
CA GLY A 6 1.10 12.19 11.70
C GLY A 6 2.29 12.32 10.76
N ILE A 7 3.13 13.34 10.96
CA ILE A 7 4.31 13.57 10.13
C ILE A 7 5.28 12.37 10.23
N ALA A 8 5.54 11.88 11.44
CA ALA A 8 6.43 10.74 11.64
C ALA A 8 5.92 9.48 10.93
N ALA A 9 4.62 9.21 10.99
CA ALA A 9 4.00 8.07 10.30
C ALA A 9 4.17 8.18 8.78
N TRP A 10 3.81 9.33 8.20
CA TRP A 10 3.87 9.53 6.75
C TRP A 10 5.30 9.58 6.21
N LEU A 11 6.25 10.15 6.94
CA LEU A 11 7.68 10.10 6.59
C LEU A 11 8.22 8.67 6.65
N SER A 12 7.82 7.90 7.66
CA SER A 12 8.19 6.48 7.76
C SER A 12 7.63 5.69 6.58
N PHE A 13 6.35 5.90 6.26
CA PHE A 13 5.72 5.30 5.08
C PHE A 13 6.43 5.68 3.78
N ALA A 14 6.76 6.95 3.59
CA ALA A 14 7.48 7.42 2.41
C ALA A 14 8.88 6.79 2.32
N GLY A 15 9.63 6.73 3.41
CA GLY A 15 10.96 6.12 3.46
C GLY A 15 10.94 4.62 3.12
N PHE A 16 10.07 3.86 3.79
CA PHE A 16 9.89 2.43 3.49
C PHE A 16 9.31 2.22 2.09
N GLY A 17 8.36 3.05 1.67
CA GLY A 17 7.74 2.99 0.35
C GLY A 17 8.75 3.22 -0.77
N ILE A 18 9.63 4.21 -0.63
CA ILE A 18 10.72 4.44 -1.60
C ILE A 18 11.64 3.23 -1.65
N ALA A 19 12.11 2.73 -0.49
CA ALA A 19 12.99 1.57 -0.44
C ALA A 19 12.34 0.32 -1.07
N LEU A 20 11.08 0.03 -0.73
CA LEU A 20 10.31 -1.08 -1.29
C LEU A 20 10.09 -0.91 -2.78
N SER A 21 9.80 0.31 -3.26
CA SER A 21 9.61 0.60 -4.69
C SER A 21 10.89 0.39 -5.48
N VAL A 22 12.04 0.85 -4.95
CA VAL A 22 13.34 0.68 -5.62
C VAL A 22 13.71 -0.80 -5.72
N ILE A 23 13.48 -1.57 -4.66
CA ILE A 23 13.76 -3.01 -4.67
C ILE A 23 12.79 -3.73 -5.61
N ASP A 24 11.51 -3.36 -5.61
CA ASP A 24 10.51 -3.98 -6.49
C ASP A 24 10.81 -3.73 -7.97
N ILE A 25 11.22 -2.50 -8.33
CA ILE A 25 11.62 -2.17 -9.71
C ILE A 25 12.87 -2.94 -10.16
N ARG A 26 13.83 -3.18 -9.25
CA ARG A 26 15.11 -3.83 -9.59
C ARG A 26 15.02 -5.35 -9.58
N GLU A 27 14.29 -5.91 -8.63
CA GLU A 27 14.32 -7.34 -8.32
C GLU A 27 12.97 -8.02 -8.54
N HIS A 28 11.90 -7.28 -8.86
CA HIS A 28 10.52 -7.78 -8.95
C HIS A 28 10.11 -8.57 -7.71
N ARG A 29 10.60 -8.14 -6.54
CA ARG A 29 10.44 -8.80 -5.25
C ARG A 29 10.32 -7.76 -4.15
N LEU A 30 9.40 -8.00 -3.22
CA LEU A 30 9.28 -7.23 -1.99
C LEU A 30 9.87 -8.02 -0.81
N PRO A 31 10.94 -7.53 -0.14
CA PRO A 31 11.56 -8.24 0.96
C PRO A 31 10.62 -8.34 2.16
N ASN A 32 10.24 -9.56 2.52
CA ASN A 32 9.33 -9.83 3.65
C ASN A 32 9.78 -9.18 4.96
N LYS A 33 11.10 -9.15 5.23
CA LYS A 33 11.65 -8.51 6.45
C LYS A 33 11.41 -7.01 6.46
N LEU A 34 11.70 -6.32 5.35
CA LEU A 34 11.52 -4.87 5.25
C LEU A 34 10.04 -4.50 5.36
N LEU A 35 9.18 -5.29 4.71
CA LEU A 35 7.74 -5.08 4.76
C LEU A 35 7.15 -5.34 6.15
N ALA A 36 7.64 -6.37 6.86
CA ALA A 36 7.23 -6.64 8.23
C ALA A 36 7.66 -5.49 9.18
N ILE A 37 8.89 -4.98 9.02
CA ILE A 37 9.37 -3.82 9.80
C ILE A 37 8.49 -2.60 9.49
N ALA A 38 8.21 -2.32 8.22
CA ALA A 38 7.34 -1.22 7.82
C ALA A 38 5.92 -1.33 8.40
N ALA A 39 5.36 -2.55 8.44
CA ALA A 39 4.07 -2.82 9.05
C ALA A 39 4.07 -2.61 10.57
N ILE A 40 5.11 -3.08 11.28
CA ILE A 40 5.25 -2.89 12.73
C ILE A 40 5.37 -1.39 13.05
N VAL A 41 6.24 -0.68 12.34
CA VAL A 41 6.45 0.77 12.53
C VAL A 41 5.18 1.55 12.21
N GLY A 42 4.51 1.23 11.10
CA GLY A 42 3.27 1.87 10.71
C GLY A 42 2.14 1.63 11.71
N PHE A 43 1.97 0.39 12.17
CA PHE A 43 0.98 0.06 13.19
C PHE A 43 1.27 0.79 14.51
N ALA A 44 2.52 0.80 14.96
CA ALA A 44 2.92 1.52 16.16
C ALA A 44 2.61 3.03 16.05
N ALA A 45 2.86 3.65 14.90
CA ALA A 45 2.59 5.06 14.68
C ALA A 45 1.08 5.39 14.65
N VAL A 46 0.27 4.54 14.00
CA VAL A 46 -1.19 4.66 13.99
C VAL A 46 -1.77 4.43 15.39
N ALA A 47 -1.29 3.43 16.11
CA ALA A 47 -1.70 3.15 17.49
C ALA A 47 -1.33 4.32 18.43
N ALA A 48 -0.10 4.82 18.38
CA ALA A 48 0.33 5.98 19.16
C ALA A 48 -0.51 7.22 18.86
N SER A 49 -0.90 7.40 17.59
CA SER A 49 -1.82 8.47 17.19
C SER A 49 -3.21 8.30 17.82
N ALA A 50 -3.74 7.08 17.87
CA ALA A 50 -5.03 6.79 18.50
C ALA A 50 -4.98 7.02 20.02
N PHE A 51 -3.96 6.52 20.70
CA PHE A 51 -3.80 6.71 22.15
C PHE A 51 -3.61 8.19 22.53
N SER A 52 -2.91 8.97 21.71
CA SER A 52 -2.69 10.41 21.98
C SER A 52 -3.91 11.29 21.67
N SER A 53 -4.76 10.90 20.72
CA SER A 53 -5.94 11.68 20.31
C SER A 53 -7.27 11.16 20.85
N GLY A 54 -7.27 9.99 21.50
CA GLY A 54 -8.48 9.29 21.94
C GLY A 54 -9.31 8.68 20.79
N GLU A 55 -8.83 8.75 19.55
CA GLU A 55 -9.58 8.35 18.36
C GLU A 55 -9.43 6.85 18.05
N PHE A 56 -9.98 5.99 18.90
CA PHE A 56 -9.93 4.54 18.70
C PHE A 56 -10.73 4.06 17.49
N GLY A 57 -11.74 4.82 17.06
CA GLY A 57 -12.50 4.55 15.83
C GLY A 57 -11.62 4.55 14.59
N GLY A 58 -10.68 5.50 14.49
CA GLY A 58 -9.70 5.57 13.40
C GLY A 58 -8.75 4.37 13.39
N LEU A 59 -8.31 3.91 14.57
CA LEU A 59 -7.45 2.72 14.69
C LEU A 59 -8.19 1.46 14.23
N LEU A 60 -9.44 1.28 14.67
CA LEU A 60 -10.26 0.15 14.25
C LEU A 60 -10.48 0.17 12.73
N ARG A 61 -10.80 1.34 12.17
CA ARG A 61 -10.96 1.52 10.73
C ARG A 61 -9.66 1.24 9.96
N ALA A 62 -8.50 1.63 10.49
CA ALA A 62 -7.19 1.32 9.93
C ALA A 62 -6.92 -0.19 9.88
N VAL A 63 -7.19 -0.90 10.98
CA VAL A 63 -7.02 -2.37 11.04
C VAL A 63 -7.98 -3.08 10.10
N ILE A 64 -9.26 -2.69 10.09
CA ILE A 64 -10.25 -3.27 9.17
C ILE A 64 -9.85 -2.95 7.72
N GLY A 65 -9.45 -1.71 7.43
CA GLY A 65 -8.98 -1.30 6.11
C GLY A 65 -7.79 -2.13 5.62
N SER A 66 -6.81 -2.37 6.50
CA SER A 66 -5.69 -3.27 6.24
C SER A 66 -6.14 -4.69 5.87
N LEU A 67 -7.06 -5.27 6.64
CA LEU A 67 -7.61 -6.60 6.39
C LEU A 67 -8.43 -6.68 5.10
N VAL A 68 -9.22 -5.65 4.80
CA VAL A 68 -10.02 -5.57 3.58
C VAL A 68 -9.13 -5.57 2.35
N ILE A 69 -8.11 -4.71 2.30
CA ILE A 69 -7.19 -4.66 1.16
C ILE A 69 -6.37 -5.94 1.08
N PHE A 70 -5.82 -6.44 2.20
CA PHE A 70 -5.09 -7.70 2.22
C PHE A 70 -5.94 -8.86 1.69
N GLY A 71 -7.18 -8.99 2.17
CA GLY A 71 -8.10 -10.04 1.75
C GLY A 71 -8.45 -9.93 0.26
N ALA A 72 -8.76 -8.72 -0.22
CA ALA A 72 -9.05 -8.49 -1.63
C ALA A 72 -7.86 -8.87 -2.53
N LEU A 73 -6.64 -8.42 -2.18
CA LEU A 73 -5.44 -8.77 -2.92
C LEU A 73 -5.09 -10.26 -2.82
N LEU A 74 -5.34 -10.90 -1.67
CA LEU A 74 -5.11 -12.32 -1.50
C LEU A 74 -6.04 -13.14 -2.40
N VAL A 75 -7.32 -12.76 -2.50
CA VAL A 75 -8.26 -13.38 -3.43
C VAL A 75 -7.76 -13.26 -4.87
N VAL A 76 -7.30 -12.07 -5.28
CA VAL A 76 -6.71 -11.86 -6.61
C VAL A 76 -5.47 -12.74 -6.82
N ALA A 77 -4.56 -12.82 -5.84
CA ALA A 77 -3.36 -13.63 -5.93
C ALA A 77 -3.65 -15.15 -5.98
N VAL A 78 -4.74 -15.61 -5.36
CA VAL A 78 -5.15 -17.03 -5.42
C VAL A 78 -5.83 -17.36 -6.76
N ILE A 79 -6.64 -16.46 -7.30
CA ILE A 79 -7.33 -16.66 -8.58
C ILE A 79 -6.37 -16.48 -9.77
N ALA A 80 -5.41 -15.56 -9.67
CA ALA A 80 -4.45 -15.23 -10.71
C ALA A 80 -3.00 -15.24 -10.17
N PRO A 81 -2.43 -16.42 -9.85
CA PRO A 81 -1.14 -16.55 -9.16
C PRO A 81 0.06 -16.06 -9.97
N THR A 82 -0.08 -15.93 -11.29
CA THR A 82 0.94 -15.35 -12.17
C THR A 82 0.84 -13.83 -12.29
N GLY A 83 -0.27 -13.23 -11.85
CA GLY A 83 -0.56 -11.80 -12.04
C GLY A 83 -0.17 -10.91 -10.86
N LEU A 84 -0.28 -11.39 -9.62
CA LEU A 84 -0.02 -10.60 -8.41
C LEU A 84 0.90 -11.34 -7.44
N GLY A 85 2.01 -10.71 -7.04
CA GLY A 85 2.94 -11.29 -6.09
C GLY A 85 2.41 -11.25 -4.66
N MET A 86 2.75 -12.25 -3.85
CA MET A 86 2.43 -12.26 -2.41
C MET A 86 3.08 -11.08 -1.66
N GLY A 87 4.14 -10.49 -2.21
CA GLY A 87 4.71 -9.23 -1.73
C GLY A 87 3.71 -8.08 -1.82
N ASP A 88 3.03 -7.95 -2.96
CA ASP A 88 2.04 -6.89 -3.21
C ASP A 88 0.81 -7.06 -2.31
N VAL A 89 0.39 -8.30 -2.05
CA VAL A 89 -0.70 -8.61 -1.12
C VAL A 89 -0.39 -8.06 0.28
N LYS A 90 0.81 -8.30 0.77
CA LYS A 90 1.26 -7.80 2.08
C LYS A 90 1.47 -6.29 2.07
N LEU A 91 1.92 -5.72 0.95
CA LEU A 91 2.00 -4.27 0.77
C LEU A 91 0.60 -3.66 0.83
N GLY A 92 -0.41 -4.31 0.27
CA GLY A 92 -1.81 -3.93 0.40
C GLY A 92 -2.29 -3.86 1.86
N ALA A 93 -1.83 -4.78 2.71
CA ALA A 93 -2.11 -4.69 4.15
C ALA A 93 -1.52 -3.40 4.75
N LEU A 94 -0.27 -3.08 4.39
CA LEU A 94 0.39 -1.86 4.84
C LEU A 94 -0.33 -0.60 4.32
N THR A 95 -0.66 -0.54 3.04
CA THR A 95 -1.36 0.62 2.45
C THR A 95 -2.76 0.79 3.03
N GLY A 96 -3.49 -0.30 3.23
CA GLY A 96 -4.81 -0.30 3.85
C GLY A 96 -4.81 0.19 5.30
N LEU A 97 -3.72 -0.04 6.05
CA LEU A 97 -3.55 0.52 7.39
C LEU A 97 -3.49 2.05 7.37
N TYR A 98 -2.64 2.63 6.52
CA TYR A 98 -2.47 4.09 6.43
C TYR A 98 -3.70 4.78 5.85
N LEU A 99 -4.29 4.23 4.78
CA LEU A 99 -5.48 4.81 4.18
C LEU A 99 -6.74 4.60 5.04
N GLY A 100 -6.86 3.45 5.71
CA GLY A 100 -7.97 3.20 6.63
C GLY A 100 -7.96 4.15 7.82
N TRP A 101 -6.79 4.58 8.27
CA TRP A 101 -6.67 5.66 9.26
C TRP A 101 -7.30 6.96 8.73
N LEU A 102 -7.01 7.36 7.49
CA LEU A 102 -7.59 8.56 6.87
C LEU A 102 -9.10 8.46 6.66
N GLY A 103 -9.62 7.30 6.28
CA GLY A 103 -11.04 7.13 6.01
C GLY A 103 -11.36 6.13 4.90
N TRP A 104 -12.61 5.68 4.87
CA TRP A 104 -13.09 4.75 3.82
C TRP A 104 -12.96 5.31 2.42
N SER A 105 -13.26 6.61 2.23
CA SER A 105 -13.13 7.28 0.93
C SER A 105 -11.68 7.27 0.45
N TRP A 106 -10.72 7.55 1.33
CA TRP A 106 -9.30 7.57 1.01
C TRP A 106 -8.73 6.17 0.79
N LEU A 107 -9.21 5.17 1.54
CA LEU A 107 -8.92 3.77 1.28
C LEU A 107 -9.34 3.34 -0.11
N PHE A 108 -10.55 3.70 -0.51
CA PHE A 108 -11.06 3.44 -1.85
C PHE A 108 -10.22 4.16 -2.91
N TRP A 109 -10.08 5.49 -2.82
CA TRP A 109 -9.39 6.28 -3.84
C TRP A 109 -7.91 5.95 -3.95
N GLY A 110 -7.19 5.77 -2.84
CA GLY A 110 -5.78 5.41 -2.88
C GLY A 110 -5.53 4.04 -3.49
N THR A 111 -6.39 3.06 -3.14
CA THR A 111 -6.32 1.72 -3.74
C THR A 111 -6.69 1.77 -5.22
N PHE A 112 -7.77 2.45 -5.57
CA PHE A 112 -8.23 2.61 -6.96
C PHE A 112 -7.17 3.28 -7.84
N ILE A 113 -6.59 4.40 -7.40
CA ILE A 113 -5.53 5.11 -8.13
C ILE A 113 -4.32 4.19 -8.32
N GLY A 114 -3.88 3.49 -7.27
CA GLY A 114 -2.74 2.57 -7.38
C GLY A 114 -3.00 1.45 -8.39
N PHE A 115 -4.19 0.87 -8.37
CA PHE A 115 -4.61 -0.13 -9.34
C PHE A 115 -4.72 0.41 -10.76
N CYS A 116 -5.32 1.57 -10.96
CA CYS A 116 -5.43 2.21 -12.27
C CYS A 116 -4.06 2.51 -12.86
N LEU A 117 -3.12 3.04 -12.06
CA LEU A 117 -1.77 3.32 -12.52
C LEU A 117 -1.04 2.03 -12.91
N GLY A 118 -1.12 0.99 -12.08
CA GLY A 118 -0.52 -0.31 -12.39
C GLY A 118 -1.14 -0.97 -13.63
N ALA A 119 -2.45 -0.88 -13.81
CA ALA A 119 -3.16 -1.39 -14.97
C ALA A 119 -2.79 -0.65 -16.27
N VAL A 120 -2.76 0.69 -16.24
CA VAL A 120 -2.35 1.51 -17.39
C VAL A 120 -0.91 1.18 -17.78
N TRP A 121 -0.01 1.04 -16.80
CA TRP A 121 1.38 0.66 -17.04
C TRP A 121 1.51 -0.73 -17.66
N ALA A 122 0.78 -1.71 -17.14
CA ALA A 122 0.76 -3.06 -17.68
C ALA A 122 0.25 -3.10 -19.13
N VAL A 123 -0.85 -2.41 -19.42
CA VAL A 123 -1.40 -2.31 -20.78
C VAL A 123 -0.43 -1.62 -21.72
N ALA A 124 0.20 -0.53 -21.28
CA ALA A 124 1.19 0.19 -22.09
C ALA A 124 2.40 -0.71 -22.45
N LEU A 125 2.92 -1.49 -21.50
CA LEU A 125 4.03 -2.42 -21.77
C LEU A 125 3.64 -3.52 -22.77
N ILE A 126 2.43 -4.05 -22.67
CA ILE A 126 1.91 -5.05 -23.61
C ILE A 126 1.72 -4.45 -25.01
N MET A 127 1.13 -3.25 -25.10
CA MET A 127 0.92 -2.54 -26.37
C MET A 127 2.24 -2.20 -27.06
N LEU A 128 3.26 -1.81 -26.29
CA LEU A 128 4.62 -1.54 -26.78
C LEU A 128 5.42 -2.82 -27.07
N LYS A 129 4.82 -4.01 -26.93
CA LYS A 129 5.46 -5.33 -27.07
C LYS A 129 6.71 -5.49 -26.20
N ARG A 130 6.76 -4.78 -25.06
CA ARG A 130 7.85 -4.84 -24.07
C ARG A 130 7.58 -5.84 -22.95
N ALA A 131 6.36 -6.34 -22.84
CA ALA A 131 5.95 -7.40 -21.92
C ALA A 131 4.94 -8.35 -22.58
N GLN A 132 4.91 -9.59 -22.12
CA GLN A 132 3.83 -10.54 -22.41
C GLN A 132 2.88 -10.62 -21.22
N SER A 133 1.70 -11.20 -21.40
CA SER A 133 0.73 -11.41 -20.30
C SER A 133 1.27 -12.29 -19.16
N SER A 134 2.35 -13.02 -19.40
CA SER A 134 3.07 -13.85 -18.42
C SER A 134 4.23 -13.12 -17.73
N THR A 135 4.57 -11.90 -18.15
CA THR A 135 5.70 -11.15 -17.56
C THR A 135 5.27 -10.57 -16.21
N PRO A 136 5.98 -10.89 -15.11
CA PRO A 136 5.68 -10.32 -13.81
C PRO A 136 5.97 -8.80 -13.80
N ILE A 137 5.00 -8.01 -13.34
CA ILE A 137 5.10 -6.55 -13.27
C ILE A 137 5.25 -6.14 -11.81
N ALA A 138 6.19 -5.23 -11.55
CA ALA A 138 6.37 -4.60 -10.24
C ALA A 138 5.16 -3.71 -9.91
N PHE A 139 4.23 -4.22 -9.11
CA PHE A 139 2.98 -3.52 -8.76
C PHE A 139 3.15 -2.61 -7.53
N GLY A 140 4.17 -2.87 -6.72
CA GLY A 140 4.43 -2.18 -5.46
C GLY A 140 4.55 -0.66 -5.58
N PRO A 141 5.34 -0.10 -6.51
CA PRO A 141 5.47 1.34 -6.71
C PRO A 141 4.13 2.03 -7.00
N PHE A 142 3.25 1.39 -7.76
CA PHE A 142 1.95 1.96 -8.11
C PHE A 142 1.00 1.97 -6.91
N LEU A 143 1.00 0.91 -6.09
CA LEU A 143 0.25 0.89 -4.83
C LEU A 143 0.71 1.99 -3.87
N ILE A 144 2.02 2.20 -3.75
CA ILE A 144 2.60 3.24 -2.89
C ILE A 144 2.25 4.63 -3.43
N LEU A 145 2.34 4.86 -4.74
CA LEU A 145 1.92 6.11 -5.38
C LEU A 145 0.45 6.40 -5.14
N GLY A 146 -0.43 5.41 -5.26
CA GLY A 146 -1.85 5.55 -4.96
C GLY A 146 -2.11 6.04 -3.54
N VAL A 147 -1.37 5.49 -2.56
CA VAL A 147 -1.44 5.96 -1.16
C VAL A 147 -0.99 7.40 -1.03
N VAL A 148 0.17 7.74 -1.59
CA VAL A 148 0.72 9.11 -1.47
C VAL A 148 -0.23 10.12 -2.09
N VAL A 149 -0.73 9.87 -3.30
CA VAL A 149 -1.69 10.77 -3.97
C VAL A 149 -2.96 10.91 -3.15
N SER A 150 -3.52 9.81 -2.66
CA SER A 150 -4.74 9.87 -1.84
C SER A 150 -4.51 10.57 -0.50
N ALA A 151 -3.33 10.42 0.11
CA ALA A 151 -3.01 11.08 1.37
C ALA A 151 -2.84 12.59 1.17
N LEU A 152 -2.21 13.02 0.08
CA LEU A 152 -2.05 14.44 -0.26
C LEU A 152 -3.38 15.14 -0.55
N LEU A 153 -4.39 14.41 -1.04
CA LEU A 153 -5.73 14.96 -1.25
C LEU A 153 -6.54 15.04 0.04
N ALA A 154 -6.12 14.33 1.09
CA ALA A 154 -6.85 14.21 2.35
C ALA A 154 -6.45 15.22 3.42
N ILE A 155 -5.24 15.79 3.30
CA ILE A 155 -4.58 16.67 4.28
C ILE A 155 -4.55 18.09 3.73
#